data_AF-A0A097ZQH7-F1
#
_entry.id   AF-A0A097ZQH7-F1
#
_cell.length_a   1.000
_cell.length_b   1.000
_cell.length_c   1.000
_cell.angle_alpha   90.00
_cell.angle_beta   90.00
_cell.angle_gamma   90.00
#
_symmetry.space_group_name_H-M   'P 1'
#
loop_
_entity.id
_entity.type
_entity.pdbx_description
1 polymer ?
#
loop_
_entity_poly.entity_id
_entity_poly.type
_entity_poly.pdbx_seq_one_letter_code
_entity_poly.pdbx_strand_id
1 'polypeptide(L)'
;MESATMPPRGVAAPRTPSSLQTLRCSHVLLATNDASKLQRLSCKATNGGGRVDRRDVLLGLGGAVAGGLATSHGGGALAAPIQAPDLQDCHPPNIPDSAPDLSCCLTSRTGTEIVDFKPPPASAPLRVRPAAHLVDQEHLAKYERAVSLMKQLPDDDPRSFGQQWRVHCAYCDAAYDQVGFPNLDL
;
A
#
# COMPACT_ATOMS: atom_id res chain seq x y z
N MET A 1 -4.67 -36.83 -31.39
CA MET A 1 -3.42 -36.23 -31.89
C MET A 1 -3.82 -35.05 -32.75
N GLU A 2 -3.86 -33.86 -32.17
CA GLU A 2 -4.12 -32.62 -32.90
C GLU A 2 -3.05 -31.63 -32.45
N SER A 3 -2.30 -31.12 -33.41
CA SER A 3 -1.06 -30.36 -33.23
C SER A 3 -1.38 -28.88 -33.41
N ALA A 4 -1.15 -28.07 -32.38
CA ALA A 4 -1.27 -26.62 -32.47
C ALA A 4 0.12 -25.98 -32.53
N THR A 5 0.40 -25.35 -33.66
CA THR A 5 1.59 -24.55 -33.96
C THR A 5 1.59 -23.24 -33.17
N MET A 6 2.69 -22.93 -32.46
CA MET A 6 2.89 -21.65 -31.77
C MET A 6 3.39 -20.54 -32.73
N PRO A 7 2.93 -19.29 -32.58
CA PRO A 7 3.48 -18.13 -33.28
C PRO A 7 4.73 -17.53 -32.58
N PRO A 8 5.58 -16.78 -33.30
CA PRO A 8 6.89 -16.35 -32.81
C PRO A 8 6.85 -15.16 -31.85
N ARG A 9 7.90 -15.11 -31.00
CA ARG A 9 8.24 -14.09 -29.99
C ARG A 9 8.37 -12.68 -30.60
N GLY A 10 7.50 -11.77 -30.15
CA GLY A 10 7.63 -10.33 -30.35
C GLY A 10 8.56 -9.68 -29.32
N VAL A 11 9.34 -8.71 -29.78
CA VAL A 11 10.34 -7.93 -29.02
C VAL A 11 9.66 -6.90 -28.11
N ALA A 12 10.16 -6.76 -26.87
CA ALA A 12 9.67 -5.82 -25.87
C ALA A 12 9.93 -4.36 -26.25
N ALA A 13 8.90 -3.51 -26.14
CA ALA A 13 9.02 -2.06 -26.14
C ALA A 13 8.91 -1.53 -24.70
N PRO A 14 9.75 -0.56 -24.27
CA PRO A 14 9.64 0.01 -22.94
C PRO A 14 8.76 1.26 -22.95
N ARG A 15 8.12 1.49 -21.80
CA ARG A 15 7.82 2.78 -21.13
C ARG A 15 6.34 3.01 -20.81
N THR A 16 6.14 3.13 -19.50
CA THR A 16 5.03 3.76 -18.80
C THR A 16 4.75 5.18 -19.31
N PRO A 17 3.52 5.66 -19.14
CA PRO A 17 3.29 7.01 -18.70
C PRO A 17 2.71 6.95 -17.29
N SER A 18 3.57 7.17 -16.30
CA SER A 18 3.10 7.71 -15.02
C SER A 18 2.35 9.00 -15.34
N SER A 19 1.07 9.06 -14.99
CA SER A 19 0.24 10.26 -15.13
C SER A 19 0.83 11.39 -14.29
N LEU A 20 1.76 12.14 -14.85
CA LEU A 20 2.19 13.43 -14.35
C LEU A 20 1.02 14.39 -14.56
N GLN A 21 0.24 14.61 -13.51
CA GLN A 21 -0.65 15.77 -13.44
C GLN A 21 0.21 17.00 -13.73
N THR A 22 -0.05 17.66 -14.85
CA THR A 22 0.68 18.83 -15.31
C THR A 22 0.54 19.94 -14.28
N LEU A 23 1.57 20.12 -13.46
CA LEU A 23 1.79 21.34 -12.70
C LEU A 23 1.87 22.50 -13.69
N ARG A 24 0.86 23.37 -13.73
CA ARG A 24 0.99 24.68 -14.38
C ARG A 24 1.94 25.52 -13.54
N CYS A 25 3.23 25.36 -13.79
CA CYS A 25 4.26 26.25 -13.30
C CYS A 25 4.37 27.40 -14.32
N SER A 26 3.89 28.59 -13.98
CA SER A 26 4.07 29.77 -14.83
C SER A 26 5.56 30.12 -14.89
N HIS A 27 6.26 29.67 -15.93
CA HIS A 27 7.64 30.08 -16.20
C HIS A 27 7.64 31.49 -16.78
N VAL A 28 7.87 32.50 -15.94
CA VAL A 28 8.29 33.83 -16.42
C VAL A 28 9.81 33.82 -16.47
N LEU A 29 10.38 33.58 -17.65
CA LEU A 29 11.81 33.72 -17.89
C LEU A 29 12.11 35.18 -18.25
N LEU A 30 12.70 35.90 -17.30
CA LEU A 30 13.40 37.15 -17.59
C LEU A 30 14.88 36.94 -17.24
N ALA A 31 15.73 37.04 -18.27
CA ALA A 31 17.17 36.99 -18.12
C ALA A 31 17.67 38.35 -17.60
N THR A 32 18.29 38.35 -16.42
CA THR A 32 19.12 39.48 -15.98
C THR A 32 20.47 38.94 -15.51
N ASN A 33 21.54 39.47 -16.10
CA ASN A 33 22.93 39.22 -15.70
C ASN A 33 23.20 39.98 -14.39
N ASP A 34 22.95 39.37 -13.24
CA ASP A 34 23.70 39.70 -12.03
C ASP A 34 23.51 38.64 -10.93
N ALA A 35 24.55 38.48 -10.11
CA ALA A 35 24.69 37.42 -9.15
C ALA A 35 23.57 37.35 -8.09
N SER A 36 23.31 36.11 -7.63
CA SER A 36 22.59 35.72 -6.41
C SER A 36 21.12 36.14 -6.26
N LYS A 37 20.23 35.60 -7.10
CA LYS A 37 18.82 35.40 -6.73
C LYS A 37 18.41 33.93 -6.83
N LEU A 38 18.21 33.30 -5.68
CA LEU A 38 17.63 31.96 -5.57
C LEU A 38 16.21 32.00 -6.17
N GLN A 39 15.96 31.25 -7.24
CA GLN A 39 14.62 31.10 -7.80
C GLN A 39 13.74 30.37 -6.79
N ARG A 40 12.82 31.12 -6.18
CA ARG A 40 11.84 30.60 -5.23
C ARG A 40 10.69 29.97 -6.02
N LEU A 41 10.76 28.67 -6.26
CA LEU A 41 9.66 27.90 -6.82
C LEU A 41 8.56 27.79 -5.75
N SER A 42 7.41 28.41 -6.00
CA SER A 42 6.23 28.32 -5.13
C SER A 42 5.17 27.49 -5.83
N CYS A 43 5.14 26.20 -5.54
CA CYS A 43 4.03 25.33 -5.94
C CYS A 43 2.93 25.52 -4.90
N LYS A 44 1.81 26.15 -5.29
CA LYS A 44 0.63 26.28 -4.43
C LYS A 44 -0.36 25.18 -4.82
N ALA A 45 -0.59 24.22 -3.93
CA ALA A 45 -1.68 23.26 -4.09
C ALA A 45 -3.01 24.02 -4.16
N THR A 46 -3.84 23.73 -5.16
CA THR A 46 -5.06 24.50 -5.45
C THR A 46 -6.20 24.28 -4.45
N ASN A 47 -6.03 23.45 -3.42
CA ASN A 47 -7.03 23.24 -2.37
C ASN A 47 -6.38 22.89 -1.02
N GLY A 48 -5.73 23.86 -0.36
CA GLY A 48 -5.15 23.65 0.96
C GLY A 48 -5.21 24.91 1.80
N GLY A 49 -6.14 24.96 2.77
CA GLY A 49 -6.21 26.07 3.72
C GLY A 49 -4.99 26.11 4.63
N GLY A 50 -3.96 26.89 4.29
CA GLY A 50 -2.82 27.22 5.18
C GLY A 50 -1.97 26.06 5.67
N ARG A 51 -2.14 24.83 5.15
CA ARG A 51 -1.45 23.63 5.61
C ARG A 51 -0.23 23.37 4.74
N VAL A 52 0.90 23.07 5.38
CA VAL A 52 2.14 22.68 4.69
C VAL A 52 2.04 21.19 4.37
N ASP A 53 2.17 20.80 3.09
CA ASP A 53 2.23 19.40 2.71
C ASP A 53 3.52 18.77 3.28
N ARG A 54 3.51 17.49 3.62
CA ARG A 54 4.71 16.79 4.11
C ARG A 54 5.90 16.86 3.14
N ARG A 55 5.64 17.10 1.85
CA ARG A 55 6.66 17.32 0.81
C ARG A 55 7.30 18.71 0.86
N ASP A 56 6.65 19.68 1.50
CA ASP A 56 7.11 21.06 1.64
C ASP A 56 7.92 21.30 2.92
N VAL A 57 8.09 20.27 3.77
CA VAL A 57 8.83 20.36 5.04
C VAL A 57 10.28 20.80 4.80
N LEU A 58 10.94 20.29 3.74
CA LEU A 58 12.32 20.68 3.42
C LEU A 58 12.46 22.07 2.79
N LEU A 59 11.38 22.61 2.21
CA LEU A 59 11.36 23.99 1.69
C LEU A 59 11.22 25.03 2.82
N GLY A 60 10.79 24.61 4.01
CA GLY A 60 10.70 25.43 5.22
C GLY A 60 11.99 25.49 6.06
N LEU A 61 12.96 24.58 5.84
CA LEU A 61 14.18 24.49 6.66
C LEU A 61 15.42 25.22 6.08
N GLY A 62 15.32 25.80 4.89
CA GLY A 62 16.48 26.36 4.17
C GLY A 62 16.94 27.77 4.58
N GLY A 63 16.43 28.36 5.67
CA GLY A 63 16.69 29.77 5.96
C GLY A 63 16.47 30.19 7.41
N ALA A 64 17.15 29.57 8.37
CA ALA A 64 17.32 30.15 9.70
C ALA A 64 18.69 29.76 10.27
N VAL A 65 19.66 30.64 10.04
CA VAL A 65 20.84 30.72 10.92
C VAL A 65 20.38 31.24 12.28
N ALA A 66 20.79 30.53 13.34
CA ALA A 66 20.68 30.89 14.76
C ALA A 66 19.27 31.10 15.36
N GLY A 67 18.93 30.26 16.35
CA GLY A 67 17.84 30.50 17.31
C GLY A 67 16.68 29.52 17.15
N GLY A 68 16.47 28.69 18.17
CA GLY A 68 15.36 27.75 18.21
C GLY A 68 14.02 28.46 18.06
N LEU A 69 13.32 28.15 16.96
CA LEU A 69 11.90 28.43 16.83
C LEU A 69 11.16 27.09 16.94
N ALA A 70 10.71 26.81 18.17
CA ALA A 70 9.57 25.93 18.34
C ALA A 70 8.44 26.49 17.47
N THR A 71 7.93 25.68 16.53
CA THR A 71 6.69 25.97 15.81
C THR A 71 5.52 25.81 16.77
N SER A 72 5.43 26.71 17.75
CA SER A 72 4.17 27.03 18.42
C SER A 72 3.34 27.78 17.39
N HIS A 73 2.49 27.06 16.65
CA HIS A 73 1.23 27.47 16.00
C HIS A 73 0.89 26.46 14.89
N GLY A 74 0.25 25.34 15.29
CA GLY A 74 -0.87 24.71 14.56
C GLY A 74 -0.73 24.29 13.09
N GLY A 75 0.47 24.26 12.50
CA GLY A 75 0.69 23.95 11.09
C GLY A 75 1.70 22.83 10.87
N GLY A 76 1.64 21.76 11.66
CA GLY A 76 2.39 20.54 11.36
C GLY A 76 1.96 19.98 10.01
N ALA A 77 2.81 19.20 9.33
CA ALA A 77 2.36 18.45 8.17
C ALA A 77 1.30 17.42 8.60
N LEU A 78 0.06 17.58 8.14
CA LEU A 78 -1.00 16.61 8.42
C LEU A 78 -0.70 15.35 7.58
N ALA A 79 -0.27 14.28 8.22
CA ALA A 79 -0.29 12.97 7.61
C ALA A 79 -1.70 12.38 7.73
N ALA A 80 -2.28 11.96 6.61
CA ALA A 80 -3.48 11.13 6.57
C ALA A 80 -3.09 9.74 6.03
N PRO A 81 -2.47 8.88 6.87
CA PRO A 81 -2.13 7.53 6.44
C PRO A 81 -3.41 6.73 6.14
N ILE A 82 -3.28 5.75 5.24
CA ILE A 82 -4.31 4.72 5.06
C ILE A 82 -4.51 4.02 6.41
N GLN A 83 -5.74 4.00 6.90
CA GLN A 83 -6.09 3.37 8.16
C GLN A 83 -6.49 1.91 7.93
N ALA A 84 -6.30 1.08 8.94
CA ALA A 84 -6.89 -0.25 8.92
C ALA A 84 -8.42 -0.12 8.80
N PRO A 85 -9.08 -0.93 7.97
CA PRO A 85 -10.53 -0.90 7.85
C PRO A 85 -11.21 -1.46 9.09
N ASP A 86 -12.49 -1.16 9.24
CA ASP A 86 -13.35 -1.89 10.17
C ASP A 86 -13.64 -3.28 9.58
N LEU A 87 -13.14 -4.34 10.22
CA LEU A 87 -13.31 -5.70 9.75
C LEU A 87 -14.77 -6.21 9.82
N GLN A 88 -15.66 -5.49 10.50
CA GLN A 88 -17.10 -5.77 10.52
C GLN A 88 -17.84 -5.12 9.33
N ASP A 89 -17.27 -4.06 8.75
CA ASP A 89 -17.87 -3.31 7.66
C ASP A 89 -17.26 -3.76 6.33
N CYS A 90 -17.72 -4.92 5.85
CA CYS A 90 -17.24 -5.55 4.64
C CYS A 90 -18.34 -5.70 3.60
N HIS A 91 -18.00 -5.42 2.36
CA HIS A 91 -18.89 -5.36 1.22
C HIS A 91 -18.49 -6.38 0.14
N PRO A 92 -19.42 -6.77 -0.74
CA PRO A 92 -19.08 -7.58 -1.90
C PRO A 92 -17.98 -6.91 -2.72
N PRO A 93 -17.00 -7.68 -3.21
CA PRO A 93 -15.89 -7.13 -3.98
C PRO A 93 -16.36 -6.52 -5.30
N ASN A 94 -15.65 -5.50 -5.79
CA ASN A 94 -15.92 -4.87 -7.07
C ASN A 94 -15.27 -5.66 -8.22
N ILE A 95 -15.79 -6.86 -8.46
CA ILE A 95 -15.34 -7.77 -9.53
C ILE A 95 -16.34 -7.80 -10.69
N PRO A 96 -15.88 -7.98 -11.94
CA PRO A 96 -16.77 -8.07 -13.09
C PRO A 96 -17.73 -9.27 -12.97
N ASP A 97 -18.99 -9.09 -13.39
CA ASP A 97 -20.13 -10.04 -13.28
C ASP A 97 -19.87 -11.46 -13.84
N SER A 98 -18.79 -11.65 -14.59
CA SER A 98 -18.35 -12.97 -15.07
C SER A 98 -17.68 -13.83 -14.00
N ALA A 99 -17.36 -13.27 -12.84
CA ALA A 99 -16.74 -13.98 -11.74
C ALA A 99 -17.80 -14.72 -10.90
N PRO A 100 -17.48 -15.89 -10.31
CA PRO A 100 -18.38 -16.58 -9.41
C PRO A 100 -18.74 -15.68 -8.21
N ASP A 101 -19.96 -15.83 -7.67
CA ASP A 101 -20.41 -15.18 -6.43
C ASP A 101 -19.48 -15.56 -5.28
N LEU A 102 -18.45 -14.74 -5.08
CA LEU A 102 -17.39 -15.02 -4.14
C LEU A 102 -17.35 -13.87 -3.14
N SER A 103 -17.95 -14.11 -1.99
CA SER A 103 -17.82 -13.21 -0.85
C SER A 103 -16.35 -13.18 -0.43
N CYS A 104 -15.76 -12.00 -0.31
CA CYS A 104 -14.38 -11.82 0.18
C CYS A 104 -14.31 -11.47 1.66
N CYS A 105 -15.46 -11.33 2.31
CA CYS A 105 -15.54 -11.01 3.72
C CYS A 105 -14.99 -12.14 4.60
N LEU A 106 -14.22 -11.70 5.59
CA LEU A 106 -13.64 -12.56 6.60
C LEU A 106 -14.72 -13.00 7.58
N THR A 107 -14.65 -14.24 8.04
CA THR A 107 -15.46 -14.74 9.16
C THR A 107 -14.84 -14.22 10.45
N SER A 108 -15.04 -12.95 10.75
CA SER A 108 -14.60 -12.40 12.03
C SER A 108 -15.49 -12.95 13.14
N ARG A 109 -14.87 -13.50 14.20
CA ARG A 109 -15.64 -13.95 15.37
C ARG A 109 -16.04 -12.71 16.15
N THR A 110 -17.34 -12.49 16.31
CA THR A 110 -17.91 -11.43 17.15
C THR A 110 -17.24 -11.44 18.53
N GLY A 111 -16.73 -10.29 18.97
CA GLY A 111 -16.02 -10.15 20.26
C GLY A 111 -14.51 -10.39 20.21
N THR A 112 -13.89 -10.50 19.03
CA THR A 112 -12.43 -10.47 18.92
C THR A 112 -11.94 -9.02 18.96
N GLU A 113 -11.12 -8.69 19.95
CA GLU A 113 -10.52 -7.36 20.09
C GLU A 113 -9.30 -7.23 19.16
N ILE A 114 -9.19 -6.11 18.45
CA ILE A 114 -8.00 -5.76 17.67
C ILE A 114 -6.93 -5.28 18.65
N VAL A 115 -5.78 -5.96 18.66
CA VAL A 115 -4.67 -5.65 19.57
C VAL A 115 -3.47 -5.11 18.81
N ASP A 116 -2.69 -4.25 19.46
CA ASP A 116 -1.45 -3.75 18.90
C ASP A 116 -0.43 -4.87 18.66
N PHE A 117 0.23 -4.81 17.51
CA PHE A 117 1.28 -5.75 17.16
C PHE A 117 2.43 -5.67 18.17
N LYS A 118 2.83 -6.83 18.71
CA LYS A 118 4.03 -6.98 19.53
C LYS A 118 5.06 -7.80 18.74
N PRO A 119 6.28 -7.28 18.54
CA PRO A 119 7.32 -8.05 17.86
C PRO A 119 7.65 -9.33 18.65
N PRO A 120 8.09 -10.40 17.96
CA PRO A 120 8.54 -11.60 18.65
C PRO A 120 9.73 -11.28 19.57
N PRO A 121 9.93 -12.06 20.64
CA PRO A 121 11.03 -11.83 21.57
C PRO A 121 12.37 -11.94 20.86
N ALA A 122 13.36 -11.15 21.30
CA ALA A 122 14.69 -11.15 20.69
C ALA A 122 15.43 -12.50 20.76
N SER A 123 14.98 -13.40 21.66
CA SER A 123 15.46 -14.78 21.76
C SER A 123 14.87 -15.73 20.71
N ALA A 124 13.87 -15.29 19.93
CA ALA A 124 13.28 -16.11 18.88
C ALA A 124 14.32 -16.41 17.77
N PRO A 125 14.38 -17.64 17.27
CA PRO A 125 15.31 -17.98 16.19
C PRO A 125 14.95 -17.20 14.92
N LEU A 126 15.98 -16.72 14.22
CA LEU A 126 15.82 -16.05 12.92
C LEU A 126 15.26 -17.05 11.90
N ARG A 127 14.11 -16.71 11.29
CA ARG A 127 13.48 -17.53 10.26
C ARG A 127 14.07 -17.18 8.90
N VAL A 128 14.74 -18.15 8.26
CA VAL A 128 15.29 -18.00 6.91
C VAL A 128 14.31 -18.57 5.88
N ARG A 129 14.03 -17.81 4.82
CA ARG A 129 13.21 -18.26 3.68
C ARG A 129 14.15 -18.68 2.55
N PRO A 130 14.32 -20.00 2.29
CA PRO A 130 15.18 -20.46 1.20
C PRO A 130 14.54 -20.19 -0.16
N ALA A 131 15.36 -20.18 -1.22
CA ALA A 131 14.86 -20.14 -2.59
C ALA A 131 14.12 -21.45 -2.90
N ALA A 132 12.90 -21.36 -3.42
CA ALA A 132 12.02 -22.52 -3.61
C ALA A 132 12.63 -23.64 -4.47
N HIS A 133 13.48 -23.30 -5.44
CA HIS A 133 14.14 -24.26 -6.33
C HIS A 133 15.39 -24.92 -5.73
N LEU A 134 15.82 -24.52 -4.53
CA LEU A 134 17.02 -25.02 -3.83
C LEU A 134 16.70 -25.64 -2.47
N VAL A 135 15.41 -25.82 -2.13
CA VAL A 135 15.02 -26.39 -0.84
C VAL A 135 15.38 -27.87 -0.76
N ASP A 136 15.72 -28.33 0.44
CA ASP A 136 15.93 -29.75 0.69
C ASP A 136 14.59 -30.49 0.85
N GLN A 137 14.68 -31.82 0.88
CA GLN A 137 13.51 -32.70 0.99
C GLN A 137 12.79 -32.55 2.32
N GLU A 138 13.51 -32.22 3.41
CA GLU A 138 12.93 -32.05 4.74
C GLU A 138 12.05 -30.79 4.79
N HIS A 139 12.57 -29.67 4.29
CA HIS A 139 11.86 -28.41 4.17
C HIS A 139 10.61 -28.57 3.32
N LEU A 140 10.74 -29.24 2.18
CA LEU A 140 9.63 -29.50 1.27
C LEU A 140 8.55 -30.36 1.96
N ALA A 141 8.92 -31.47 2.59
CA ALA A 141 7.97 -32.32 3.32
C ALA A 141 7.28 -31.56 4.47
N LYS A 142 8.01 -30.70 5.19
CA LYS A 142 7.43 -29.85 6.24
C LYS A 142 6.46 -28.82 5.67
N TYR A 143 6.79 -28.20 4.55
CA TYR A 143 5.93 -27.22 3.88
C TYR A 143 4.64 -27.87 3.35
N GLU A 144 4.76 -29.00 2.66
CA GLU A 144 3.61 -29.77 2.17
C GLU A 144 2.69 -30.20 3.30
N ARG A 145 3.26 -30.71 4.41
CA ARG A 145 2.49 -31.04 5.61
C ARG A 145 1.76 -29.83 6.18
N ALA A 146 2.42 -28.67 6.27
CA ALA A 146 1.82 -27.46 6.82
C ALA A 146 0.64 -26.98 5.95
N VAL A 147 0.81 -26.96 4.63
CA VAL A 147 -0.27 -26.59 3.69
C VAL A 147 -1.41 -27.60 3.72
N SER A 148 -1.10 -28.89 3.82
CA SER A 148 -2.12 -29.94 3.96
C SER A 148 -2.97 -29.74 5.23
N LEU A 149 -2.33 -29.46 6.36
CA LEU A 149 -3.04 -29.15 7.61
C LEU A 149 -3.89 -27.87 7.48
N MET A 150 -3.37 -26.83 6.83
CA MET A 150 -4.10 -25.58 6.60
C MET A 150 -5.37 -25.78 5.76
N LYS A 151 -5.32 -26.68 4.77
CA LYS A 151 -6.46 -27.05 3.92
C LYS A 151 -7.48 -27.95 4.62
N GLN A 152 -7.09 -28.62 5.70
CA GLN A 152 -7.97 -29.48 6.51
C GLN A 152 -8.68 -28.70 7.64
N LEU A 153 -8.30 -27.45 7.88
CA LEU A 153 -9.00 -26.60 8.85
C LEU A 153 -10.43 -26.31 8.38
N PRO A 154 -11.38 -26.14 9.30
CA PRO A 154 -12.73 -25.66 8.98
C PRO A 154 -12.69 -24.35 8.18
N ASP A 155 -13.63 -24.16 7.26
CA ASP A 155 -13.67 -22.97 6.39
C ASP A 155 -13.81 -21.66 7.18
N ASP A 156 -14.43 -21.70 8.36
CA ASP A 156 -14.62 -20.55 9.25
C ASP A 156 -13.42 -20.27 10.17
N ASP A 157 -12.41 -21.17 10.25
CA ASP A 157 -11.17 -20.91 10.99
C ASP A 157 -10.37 -19.82 10.24
N PRO A 158 -10.00 -18.69 10.88
CA PRO A 158 -9.26 -17.60 10.23
C PRO A 158 -7.90 -18.02 9.68
N ARG A 159 -7.37 -19.18 10.07
CA ARG A 159 -6.11 -19.75 9.59
C ARG A 159 -6.30 -20.73 8.44
N SER A 160 -7.54 -21.06 8.07
CA SER A 160 -7.82 -21.99 6.99
C SER A 160 -7.30 -21.48 5.66
N PHE A 161 -7.08 -22.40 4.73
CA PHE A 161 -6.60 -22.03 3.39
C PHE A 161 -7.56 -21.05 2.68
N GLY A 162 -8.87 -21.23 2.87
CA GLY A 162 -9.90 -20.33 2.35
C GLY A 162 -9.84 -18.94 2.97
N GLN A 163 -9.69 -18.84 4.29
CA GLN A 163 -9.61 -17.53 4.94
C GLN A 163 -8.33 -16.76 4.58
N GLN A 164 -7.19 -17.44 4.42
CA GLN A 164 -5.94 -16.79 4.00
C GLN A 164 -6.04 -16.20 2.58
N TRP A 165 -6.76 -16.85 1.68
CA TRP A 165 -7.05 -16.31 0.34
C TRP A 165 -7.97 -15.08 0.41
N ARG A 166 -9.01 -15.11 1.26
CA ARG A 166 -9.97 -14.01 1.41
C ARG A 166 -9.32 -12.73 1.93
N VAL A 167 -8.27 -12.83 2.76
CA VAL A 167 -7.47 -11.66 3.15
C VAL A 167 -6.92 -10.95 1.92
N HIS A 168 -6.41 -11.68 0.92
CA HIS A 168 -5.94 -11.04 -0.32
C HIS A 168 -7.08 -10.40 -1.09
N CYS A 169 -8.20 -11.12 -1.29
CA CYS A 169 -9.34 -10.58 -2.01
C CYS A 169 -9.88 -9.29 -1.36
N ALA A 170 -10.12 -9.32 -0.05
CA ALA A 170 -10.78 -8.21 0.63
C ALA A 170 -10.00 -6.89 0.54
N TYR A 171 -8.66 -6.96 0.52
CA TYR A 171 -7.78 -5.80 0.41
C TYR A 171 -7.39 -5.43 -1.02
N CYS A 172 -7.70 -6.24 -2.02
CA CYS A 172 -7.33 -5.98 -3.42
C CYS A 172 -8.55 -5.68 -4.31
N ASP A 173 -9.73 -6.11 -3.89
CA ASP A 173 -10.97 -5.99 -4.66
C ASP A 173 -12.01 -5.10 -3.97
N ALA A 174 -11.56 -4.08 -3.22
CA ALA A 174 -12.41 -3.02 -2.65
C ALA A 174 -13.53 -3.53 -1.73
N ALA A 175 -13.24 -4.53 -0.90
CA ALA A 175 -14.22 -5.05 0.06
C ALA A 175 -14.28 -4.25 1.37
N TYR A 176 -13.48 -3.19 1.49
CA TYR A 176 -13.38 -2.34 2.67
C TYR A 176 -13.27 -0.86 2.28
N ASP A 177 -13.80 0.02 3.13
CA ASP A 177 -13.69 1.47 2.97
C ASP A 177 -12.55 2.07 3.79
N GLN A 178 -12.01 3.19 3.32
CA GLN A 178 -11.02 3.95 4.06
C GLN A 178 -11.70 4.77 5.17
N VAL A 179 -11.44 4.39 6.42
CA VAL A 179 -11.95 5.10 7.61
C VAL A 179 -11.60 6.60 7.56
N GLY A 180 -12.63 7.44 7.68
CA GLY A 180 -12.51 8.90 7.65
C GLY A 180 -12.53 9.52 6.25
N PHE A 181 -12.66 8.70 5.19
CA PHE A 181 -12.74 9.14 3.79
C PHE A 181 -13.94 8.47 3.09
N PRO A 182 -15.14 9.05 3.17
CA PRO A 182 -16.35 8.43 2.61
C PRO A 182 -16.25 8.28 1.08
N ASN A 183 -16.70 7.14 0.55
CA ASN A 183 -16.65 6.76 -0.87
C ASN A 183 -15.22 6.58 -1.42
N LEU A 184 -14.28 6.19 -0.55
CA LEU A 184 -12.94 5.82 -0.95
C LEU A 184 -12.65 4.41 -0.43
N ASP A 185 -12.71 3.45 -1.34
CA ASP A 185 -12.45 2.06 -1.06
C ASP A 185 -10.95 1.80 -0.89
N LEU A 186 -10.59 0.72 -0.19
CA LEU A 186 -9.21 0.23 -0.02
C LEU A 186 -8.76 -0.70 -1.15
#